data_AF-A0A832GI62-F1
#
_entry.id   AF-A0A832GI62-F1
#
_cell.length_a   1.000
_cell.length_b   1.000
_cell.length_c   1.000
_cell.angle_alpha   90.00
_cell.angle_beta   90.00
_cell.angle_gamma   90.00
#
_symmetry.space_group_name_H-M   'P 1'
#
loop_
_entity.id
_entity.type
_entity.pdbx_description
1 polymer ?
#
loop_
_entity_poly.entity_id
_entity_poly.type
_entity_poly.pdbx_seq_one_letter_code
_entity_poly.pdbx_strand_id
1 'polypeptide(L)'
;MPSVNEVDEETIASLVDLPFVCTYEDHNVATGIGPQVAYALLNAGYRGKMMSFGVKAYGLSGDTEELLRVEGLDVDSMTETLLGVLR
;
A
#
# COMPACT_ATOMS: atom_id res chain seq x y z
N MET A 1 -6.46 -6.45 -5.23
CA MET A 1 -7.85 -5.95 -5.12
C MET A 1 -8.12 -5.02 -6.30
N PRO A 2 -9.19 -5.26 -7.07
CA PRO A 2 -9.41 -4.59 -8.35
C PRO A 2 -10.05 -3.20 -8.25
N SER A 3 -10.67 -2.85 -7.11
CA SER A 3 -11.40 -1.60 -6.91
C SER A 3 -11.25 -1.11 -5.48
N VAL A 4 -11.26 0.20 -5.27
CA VAL A 4 -11.32 0.81 -3.93
C VAL A 4 -12.71 0.70 -3.29
N ASN A 5 -13.76 0.49 -4.10
CA ASN A 5 -15.14 0.46 -3.62
C ASN A 5 -15.64 -0.96 -3.31
N GLU A 6 -14.93 -1.97 -3.77
CA GLU A 6 -15.32 -3.38 -3.62
C GLU A 6 -14.15 -4.15 -3.04
N VAL A 7 -14.39 -4.76 -1.87
CA VAL A 7 -13.41 -5.62 -1.21
C VAL A 7 -13.47 -6.99 -1.85
N ASP A 8 -12.30 -7.48 -2.25
CA ASP A 8 -12.12 -8.86 -2.70
C ASP A 8 -11.89 -9.75 -1.47
N GLU A 9 -12.96 -10.32 -0.93
CA GLU A 9 -12.94 -11.10 0.31
C GLU A 9 -12.03 -12.34 0.21
N GLU A 10 -11.97 -12.99 -0.96
CA GLU A 10 -11.11 -14.16 -1.19
C GLU A 10 -9.63 -13.75 -1.11
N THR A 11 -9.27 -12.66 -1.76
CA THR A 11 -7.92 -12.09 -1.64
C THR A 11 -7.61 -11.72 -0.19
N ILE A 12 -8.51 -11.03 0.52
CA ILE A 12 -8.27 -10.64 1.91
C ILE A 12 -8.07 -11.87 2.80
N ALA A 13 -8.91 -12.90 2.66
CA ALA A 13 -8.78 -14.15 3.42
C ALA A 13 -7.41 -14.82 3.19
N SER A 14 -6.89 -14.80 1.96
CA SER A 14 -5.58 -15.37 1.63
C SER A 14 -4.40 -14.64 2.28
N LEU A 15 -4.60 -13.39 2.72
CA LEU A 15 -3.55 -12.55 3.31
C LEU A 15 -3.52 -12.62 4.85
N VAL A 16 -4.56 -13.17 5.50
CA VAL A 16 -4.72 -13.09 6.97
C VAL A 16 -3.55 -13.73 7.75
N ASP A 17 -2.99 -14.81 7.22
CA ASP A 17 -1.91 -15.56 7.85
C ASP A 17 -0.50 -15.03 7.52
N LEU A 18 -0.40 -14.01 6.66
CA LEU A 18 0.90 -13.45 6.29
C LEU A 18 1.47 -12.59 7.43
N PRO A 19 2.77 -12.69 7.75
CA PRO A 19 3.37 -11.87 8.80
C PRO A 19 3.42 -10.37 8.42
N PHE A 20 3.36 -10.08 7.12
CA PHE A 20 3.44 -8.74 6.57
C PHE A 20 2.62 -8.60 5.29
N VAL A 21 1.88 -7.50 5.15
CA VAL A 21 1.16 -7.12 3.94
C VAL A 21 1.51 -5.68 3.59
N CYS A 22 1.76 -5.40 2.31
CA CYS A 22 1.87 -4.02 1.84
C CYS A 22 0.92 -3.71 0.68
N THR A 23 0.45 -2.46 0.63
CA THR A 23 -0.28 -1.91 -0.52
C THR A 23 0.59 -0.92 -1.26
N TYR A 24 0.44 -0.85 -2.58
CA TYR A 24 1.11 0.11 -3.45
C TYR A 24 0.08 0.71 -4.39
N GLU A 25 0.00 2.04 -4.41
CA GLU A 25 -0.93 2.77 -5.26
C GLU A 25 -0.36 4.12 -5.71
N ASP A 26 -0.64 4.51 -6.94
CA ASP A 26 -0.40 5.89 -7.42
C ASP A 26 -1.62 6.77 -7.08
N HIS A 27 -1.98 6.77 -5.80
CA HIS A 27 -3.12 7.49 -5.23
C HIS A 27 -2.78 7.93 -3.80
N ASN A 28 -3.59 8.82 -3.23
CA ASN A 28 -3.34 9.30 -1.89
C ASN A 28 -3.39 8.15 -0.86
N VAL A 29 -2.30 7.96 -0.11
CA VAL A 29 -2.12 6.85 0.84
C VAL A 29 -3.18 6.80 1.95
N ALA A 30 -3.84 7.93 2.25
CA ALA A 30 -4.83 8.04 3.32
C ALA A 30 -6.28 7.91 2.82
N THR A 31 -6.53 7.99 1.51
CA THR A 31 -7.90 7.95 0.96
C THR A 31 -8.10 6.92 -0.15
N GLY A 32 -7.04 6.27 -0.60
CA GLY A 32 -7.07 5.29 -1.67
C GLY A 32 -7.36 3.86 -1.19
N ILE A 33 -6.67 2.89 -1.79
CA ILE A 33 -6.91 1.45 -1.54
C ILE A 33 -6.33 0.98 -0.21
N GLY A 34 -5.23 1.58 0.26
CA GLY A 34 -4.56 1.23 1.51
C GLY A 34 -5.50 1.15 2.71
N PRO A 35 -6.27 2.21 3.02
CA PRO A 35 -7.25 2.21 4.12
C PRO A 35 -8.34 1.13 3.99
N GLN A 36 -8.81 0.86 2.77
CA GLN A 36 -9.85 -0.14 2.51
C GLN A 36 -9.33 -1.55 2.79
N VAL A 37 -8.13 -1.86 2.29
CA VAL A 37 -7.45 -3.14 2.57
C VAL A 37 -7.15 -3.28 4.07
N ALA A 38 -6.69 -2.21 4.72
CA ALA A 38 -6.40 -2.22 6.16
C ALA A 38 -7.65 -2.53 6.99
N TYR A 39 -8.77 -1.88 6.67
CA TYR A 39 -10.05 -2.12 7.32
C TYR A 39 -10.57 -3.55 7.09
N ALA A 40 -10.46 -4.06 5.86
CA ALA A 40 -10.86 -5.42 5.53
C ALA A 40 -10.00 -6.47 6.25
N LEU A 41 -8.67 -6.31 6.27
CA LEU A 41 -7.75 -7.18 7.00
C LEU A 41 -8.05 -7.18 8.51
N LEU A 42 -8.31 -5.99 9.09
CA LEU A 42 -8.67 -5.87 10.50
C LEU A 42 -9.94 -6.67 10.82
N ASN A 43 -10.98 -6.55 9.99
CA ASN A 43 -12.23 -7.29 10.16
C ASN A 43 -12.06 -8.81 9.96
N ALA A 44 -11.12 -9.21 9.09
CA ALA A 44 -10.76 -10.61 8.87
C ALA A 44 -9.85 -11.19 9.96
N GLY A 45 -9.47 -10.39 10.98
CA GLY A 45 -8.68 -10.85 12.12
C GLY A 45 -7.17 -10.85 11.90
N TYR A 46 -6.68 -10.10 10.90
CA TYR A 46 -5.25 -9.96 10.62
C TYR A 46 -4.47 -9.46 11.85
N ARG A 47 -3.32 -10.09 12.12
CA ARG A 47 -2.44 -9.73 13.25
C ARG A 47 -1.00 -9.41 12.85
N GLY A 48 -0.68 -9.51 11.56
CA GLY A 48 0.64 -9.15 11.05
C GLY A 48 0.84 -7.64 10.97
N LYS A 49 1.98 -7.24 10.40
CA LYS A 49 2.31 -5.83 10.16
C LYS A 49 1.79 -5.41 8.79
N MET A 50 1.25 -4.20 8.69
CA MET A 50 0.85 -3.63 7.40
C MET A 50 1.60 -2.33 7.12
N MET A 51 1.92 -2.09 5.84
CA MET A 51 2.47 -0.84 5.34
C MET A 51 1.78 -0.42 4.05
N SER A 52 1.48 0.87 3.90
CA SER A 52 0.87 1.40 2.67
C SER A 52 1.79 2.40 2.01
N PHE A 53 1.98 2.20 0.71
CA PHE A 53 2.73 3.08 -0.17
C PHE A 53 1.75 3.77 -1.10
N GLY A 54 1.78 5.11 -1.07
CA GLY A 54 1.04 5.95 -1.98
C GLY A 54 1.48 7.40 -1.87
N VAL A 55 0.86 8.24 -2.69
CA VAL A 55 1.12 9.67 -2.75
C VAL A 55 0.70 10.34 -1.43
N LYS A 56 1.50 11.29 -0.94
CA LYS A 56 1.29 11.90 0.40
C LYS A 56 0.77 13.32 0.31
N ALA A 57 1.06 14.01 -0.79
CA ALA A 57 0.73 15.41 -0.98
C ALA A 57 0.08 15.66 -2.35
N TYR A 58 -0.32 16.90 -2.60
CA TYR A 58 -0.75 17.29 -3.93
C TYR A 58 0.41 17.13 -4.93
N GLY A 59 0.14 16.46 -6.05
CA GLY A 59 1.16 16.11 -7.04
C GLY A 59 1.83 17.34 -7.64
N LEU A 60 3.14 17.24 -7.85
CA LEU A 60 3.91 18.23 -8.60
C LEU A 60 3.68 18.03 -10.11
N SER A 61 4.01 19.05 -10.90
CA SER A 61 4.10 18.90 -12.35
C SER A 61 5.50 18.40 -12.72
N GLY A 62 5.60 17.40 -13.59
CA GLY A 62 6.87 16.83 -13.98
C GLY A 62 6.72 15.52 -14.74
N ASP A 63 7.85 14.89 -15.00
CA ASP A 63 7.91 13.54 -15.54
C ASP A 63 7.42 12.52 -14.50
N THR A 64 6.68 11.50 -14.93
CA THR A 64 6.09 10.51 -14.03
C THR A 64 7.13 9.77 -13.18
N GLU A 65 8.28 9.39 -13.74
CA GLU A 65 9.31 8.66 -13.00
C GLU A 65 9.92 9.54 -11.90
N GLU A 66 10.14 10.82 -12.23
CA GLU A 66 10.61 11.82 -11.27
C GLU A 66 9.60 12.05 -10.15
N LEU A 67 8.31 12.14 -10.48
CA LEU A 67 7.24 12.31 -9.49
C LEU A 67 7.12 11.11 -8.55
N LEU A 68 7.17 9.89 -9.10
CA LEU A 68 7.15 8.66 -8.29
C LEU A 68 8.37 8.61 -7.35
N ARG A 69 9.56 8.97 -7.83
CA ARG A 69 10.76 9.04 -6.98
C ARG A 69 10.61 10.04 -5.85
N VAL A 70 10.08 11.24 -6.12
CA VAL A 70 9.86 12.28 -5.10
C VAL A 70 8.88 11.81 -4.02
N GLU A 71 7.84 11.05 -4.39
CA GLU A 71 6.90 10.46 -3.42
C GLU A 71 7.46 9.22 -2.69
N GLY A 72 8.59 8.68 -3.17
CA GLY A 72 9.24 7.46 -2.69
C GLY A 72 8.54 6.18 -3.17
N LEU A 73 7.87 6.26 -4.32
CA LEU A 73 7.14 5.17 -4.98
C LEU A 73 7.93 4.50 -6.11
N ASP A 74 9.14 4.98 -6.39
CA ASP A 74 10.04 4.28 -7.30
C ASP A 74 10.56 2.97 -6.68
N VAL A 75 11.07 2.09 -7.54
CA VAL A 75 11.50 0.74 -7.13
C VAL A 75 12.58 0.79 -6.05
N ASP A 76 13.54 1.70 -6.17
CA ASP A 76 14.68 1.79 -5.26
C ASP A 76 14.24 2.24 -3.86
N SER A 77 13.46 3.33 -3.75
CA SER A 77 12.98 3.85 -2.47
C SER A 77 12.07 2.84 -1.75
N MET A 78 11.21 2.17 -2.52
CA MET A 78 10.30 1.14 -2.03
C MET A 78 11.06 -0.06 -1.48
N THR A 79 12.05 -0.54 -2.22
CA THR A 79 12.87 -1.71 -1.84
C THR A 79 13.69 -1.41 -0.60
N GLU A 80 14.31 -0.22 -0.52
CA GLU A 80 15.03 0.22 0.67
C GLU A 80 14.12 0.24 1.91
N THR A 81 12.92 0.81 1.77
CA THR A 81 11.93 0.87 2.86
C THR A 81 11.51 -0.52 3.32
N LEU A 82 11.16 -1.41 2.37
CA LEU A 82 10.74 -2.78 2.67
C LEU A 82 11.84 -3.58 3.36
N LEU A 83 13.08 -3.50 2.87
CA LEU A 83 14.23 -4.15 3.48
C LEU A 83 14.53 -3.62 4.89
N GLY A 84 14.20 -2.36 5.19
CA GLY A 84 14.31 -1.80 6.53
C GLY A 84 13.30 -2.38 7.52
N VAL A 85 12.13 -2.80 7.05
CA VAL A 85 11.02 -3.33 7.88
C VAL A 85 11.11 -4.84 8.08
N LEU A 86 11.69 -5.56 7.12
CA LEU A 86 11.85 -7.02 7.15
C LEU A 86 13.09 -7.50 7.94
N ARG A 87 13.88 -6.57 8.49
CA ARG A 87 14.98 -6.86 9.42
C ARG A 87 14.46 -7.05 10.84
#